data_AF-C4F7M9-F1
#
_entry.id   AF-C4F7M9-F1
#
_cell.length_a   1.000
_cell.length_b   1.000
_cell.length_c   1.000
_cell.angle_alpha   90.00
_cell.angle_beta   90.00
_cell.angle_gamma   90.00
#
_symmetry.space_group_name_H-M   'P 1'
#
loop_
_entity.id
_entity.type
_entity.pdbx_description
1 polymer ?
#
loop_
_entity_poly.entity_id
_entity_poly.type
_entity_poly.pdbx_seq_one_letter_code
_entity_poly.pdbx_strand_id
1 'polypeptide(L)'
;MYTMCSYYVDMGGLSNIKSQYIELWDLSDTEISSTTEKVVYGTTYAKNVPTAVTEFCKRRGMSVRATYKEFPGWSSFKQAVDDKQMSEFAANLKSNGNGHAMAVVGYLTLKNDYTGANYNALMVCDGWDAELEILPYDVSPYRFHSGVFCYKG
;
A
#
# COMPACT_ATOMS: atom_id res chain seq x y z
N MET A 1 0.28 -0.52 4.78
CA MET A 1 0.03 -1.55 5.84
C MET A 1 -1.30 -1.44 6.61
N TYR A 2 -1.50 -0.42 7.46
CA TYR A 2 -2.67 -0.37 8.37
C TYR A 2 -4.02 -0.46 7.62
N THR A 3 -4.19 0.36 6.58
CA THR A 3 -5.38 0.33 5.70
C THR A 3 -5.63 -1.04 5.04
N MET A 4 -4.56 -1.78 4.70
CA MET A 4 -4.71 -3.13 4.15
C MET A 4 -5.21 -4.11 5.21
N CYS A 5 -4.68 -4.03 6.44
CA CYS A 5 -5.09 -4.91 7.52
C CYS A 5 -6.54 -4.64 7.95
N SER A 6 -6.95 -3.38 8.04
CA SER A 6 -8.32 -3.00 8.42
C SER A 6 -9.39 -3.47 7.44
N TYR A 7 -9.02 -3.85 6.21
CA TYR A 7 -9.93 -4.50 5.27
C TYR A 7 -10.27 -5.94 5.68
N TYR A 8 -9.34 -6.65 6.32
CA TYR A 8 -9.48 -8.07 6.63
C TYR A 8 -9.91 -8.36 8.06
N VAL A 9 -9.60 -7.48 9.01
CA VAL A 9 -9.82 -7.70 10.44
C VAL A 9 -10.43 -6.47 11.10
N ASP A 10 -11.22 -6.72 12.15
CA ASP A 10 -11.70 -5.65 13.01
C ASP A 10 -10.53 -5.05 13.82
N MET A 11 -10.43 -3.73 13.78
CA MET A 11 -9.38 -2.97 14.45
C MET A 11 -9.84 -2.51 15.85
N GLY A 12 -11.09 -2.73 16.23
CA GLY A 12 -11.59 -2.36 17.56
C GLY A 12 -11.62 -0.85 17.81
N GLY A 13 -11.79 -0.05 16.75
CA GLY A 13 -11.89 1.41 16.80
C GLY A 13 -10.58 2.17 16.98
N LEU A 14 -10.67 3.49 17.17
CA LEU A 14 -9.52 4.40 17.15
C LEU A 14 -8.63 4.35 18.41
N SER A 15 -9.14 3.83 19.54
CA SER A 15 -8.37 3.80 20.81
C SER A 15 -7.11 2.93 20.72
N ASN A 16 -7.09 1.95 19.81
CA ASN A 16 -6.00 1.00 19.66
C ASN A 16 -5.03 1.36 18.52
N ILE A 17 -5.27 2.46 17.80
CA ILE A 17 -4.51 2.79 16.59
C ILE A 17 -3.00 2.84 16.88
N LYS A 18 -2.60 3.45 18.00
CA LYS A 18 -1.18 3.58 18.36
C LYS A 18 -0.50 2.23 18.57
N SER A 19 -1.10 1.34 19.37
CA SER A 19 -0.50 0.03 19.65
C SER A 19 -0.49 -0.86 18.41
N GLN A 20 -1.50 -0.73 17.54
CA GLN A 20 -1.58 -1.47 16.27
C GLN A 20 -0.55 -0.99 15.25
N TYR A 21 -0.31 0.33 15.16
CA TYR A 21 0.78 0.86 14.33
C TYR A 21 2.13 0.37 14.82
N ILE A 22 2.38 0.39 16.13
CA ILE A 22 3.62 -0.14 16.73
C ILE A 22 3.76 -1.65 16.44
N GLU A 23 2.69 -2.43 16.59
CA GLU A 23 2.72 -3.86 16.26
C GLU A 23 3.06 -4.10 14.79
N LEU A 24 2.48 -3.34 13.87
CA LEU A 24 2.81 -3.43 12.44
C LEU A 24 4.26 -3.03 12.16
N TRP A 25 4.79 -2.04 12.88
CA TRP A 25 6.19 -1.63 12.77
C TRP A 25 7.13 -2.74 13.24
N ASP A 26 6.87 -3.32 14.40
CA ASP A 26 7.65 -4.44 14.94
C ASP A 26 7.61 -5.65 14.01
N LEU A 27 6.44 -5.97 13.44
CA LEU A 27 6.27 -7.11 12.54
C LEU A 27 6.89 -6.92 11.15
N SER A 28 7.19 -5.68 10.75
CA SER A 28 7.76 -5.35 9.43
C SER A 28 9.22 -4.90 9.50
N ASP A 29 9.84 -4.99 10.68
CA ASP A 29 11.16 -4.45 10.97
C ASP A 29 11.27 -2.98 10.57
N THR A 30 10.25 -2.16 10.88
CA THR A 30 10.31 -0.72 10.64
C THR A 30 11.38 -0.09 11.53
N GLU A 31 12.32 0.61 10.91
CA GLU A 31 13.35 1.37 11.63
C GLU A 31 12.90 2.82 11.81
N ILE A 32 13.23 3.42 12.96
CA ILE A 32 13.01 4.85 13.17
C ILE A 32 13.95 5.62 12.25
N SER A 33 13.39 6.41 11.34
CA SER A 33 14.15 7.21 10.38
C SER A 33 14.38 8.63 10.86
N SER A 34 13.42 9.21 11.58
CA SER A 34 13.56 10.52 12.21
C SER A 34 12.52 10.71 13.32
N THR A 35 12.72 11.75 14.13
CA THR A 35 11.73 12.19 15.12
C THR A 35 11.64 13.70 15.05
N THR A 36 10.44 14.23 14.89
CA THR A 36 10.19 15.67 14.91
C THR A 36 9.13 15.97 15.96
N GLU A 37 9.52 16.72 16.98
CA GLU A 37 8.70 17.05 18.15
C GLU A 37 8.00 15.84 18.78
N LYS A 38 6.76 15.55 18.34
CA LYS A 38 5.87 14.50 18.87
C LYS A 38 5.60 13.36 17.89
N VAL A 39 6.17 13.40 16.69
CA VAL A 39 5.97 12.40 15.64
C VAL A 39 7.25 11.63 15.39
N VAL A 40 7.15 10.30 15.46
CA VAL A 40 8.22 9.37 15.08
C VAL A 40 7.94 8.91 13.66
N TYR A 41 8.91 9.09 12.77
CA TYR A 41 8.85 8.61 11.39
C TYR A 41 9.63 7.31 11.28
N GLY A 42 9.12 6.40 10.46
CA GLY A 42 9.68 5.08 10.26
C GLY A 42 9.91 4.79 8.78
N THR A 43 10.91 3.98 8.50
CA THR A 43 11.17 3.43 7.17
C THR A 43 10.96 1.92 7.23
N THR A 44 10.08 1.42 6.39
CA THR A 44 9.82 -0.02 6.24
C THR A 44 10.28 -0.46 4.87
N TYR A 45 11.02 -1.55 4.79
CA TYR A 45 11.36 -2.10 3.49
C TYR A 45 10.17 -2.92 2.96
N ALA A 46 9.70 -2.60 1.75
CA ALA A 46 8.46 -3.17 1.18
C ALA A 46 8.42 -4.71 1.16
N LYS A 47 9.58 -5.37 1.09
CA LYS A 47 9.68 -6.84 1.16
C LYS A 47 9.25 -7.44 2.52
N ASN A 48 9.26 -6.65 3.59
CA ASN A 48 8.90 -7.10 4.94
C ASN A 48 7.39 -6.94 5.22
N VAL A 49 6.72 -6.06 4.47
CA VAL A 49 5.28 -5.81 4.59
C VAL A 49 4.43 -7.10 4.48
N PRO A 50 4.72 -8.06 3.58
CA PRO A 50 3.97 -9.31 3.52
C PRO A 50 3.90 -10.08 4.85
N THR A 51 5.03 -10.20 5.55
CA THR A 51 5.11 -10.88 6.86
C THR A 51 4.25 -10.15 7.88
N ALA A 52 4.34 -8.82 7.93
CA ALA A 52 3.58 -8.03 8.87
C ALA A 52 2.07 -8.13 8.66
N VAL A 53 1.59 -7.98 7.43
CA VAL A 53 0.15 -8.12 7.13
C VAL A 53 -0.36 -9.51 7.48
N THR A 54 0.41 -10.55 7.12
CA THR A 54 0.06 -11.96 7.38
C THR A 54 -0.07 -12.22 8.87
N GLU A 55 0.95 -11.89 9.67
CA GLU A 55 0.94 -12.17 11.11
C GLU A 55 -0.02 -11.27 11.88
N PHE A 56 -0.16 -9.99 11.50
CA PHE A 56 -1.10 -9.06 12.13
C PHE A 56 -2.55 -9.52 11.98
N CYS A 57 -2.95 -9.96 10.78
CA CYS A 57 -4.29 -10.49 10.52
C CYS A 57 -4.51 -11.83 11.23
N LYS A 58 -3.50 -12.71 11.22
CA LYS A 58 -3.55 -14.02 11.89
C LYS A 58 -3.77 -13.91 13.40
N ARG A 59 -3.10 -12.96 14.07
CA ARG A 59 -3.31 -12.67 15.50
C ARG A 59 -4.73 -12.20 15.83
N ARG A 60 -5.47 -11.73 14.82
CA ARG A 60 -6.88 -11.33 14.90
C ARG A 60 -7.82 -12.37 14.29
N GLY A 61 -7.36 -13.62 14.14
CA GLY A 61 -8.18 -14.74 13.71
C GLY A 61 -8.47 -14.79 12.20
N MET A 62 -7.76 -14.01 11.38
CA MET A 62 -7.95 -14.01 9.92
C MET A 62 -6.72 -14.55 9.20
N SER A 63 -6.93 -15.55 8.33
CA SER A 63 -5.87 -16.06 7.47
C SER A 63 -5.77 -15.22 6.19
N VAL A 64 -4.73 -14.39 6.11
CA VAL A 64 -4.39 -13.60 4.92
C VAL A 64 -2.97 -13.95 4.52
N ARG A 65 -2.75 -14.27 3.25
CA ARG A 65 -1.41 -14.39 2.68
C ARG A 65 -1.07 -13.10 1.95
N ALA A 66 0.14 -12.59 2.09
CA ALA A 66 0.62 -11.48 1.28
C ALA A 66 1.92 -11.85 0.52
N THR A 67 2.16 -11.22 -0.63
CA THR A 67 3.39 -11.41 -1.41
C THR A 67 3.92 -10.09 -1.95
N TYR A 68 5.25 -9.95 -1.95
CA TYR A 68 5.96 -8.81 -2.53
C TYR A 68 6.33 -9.09 -4.00
N LYS A 69 6.28 -8.04 -4.84
CA LYS A 69 6.75 -8.09 -6.22
C LYS A 69 7.40 -6.78 -6.62
N GLU A 70 8.56 -6.85 -7.26
CA GLU A 70 9.22 -5.72 -7.89
C GLU A 70 8.64 -5.48 -9.28
N PHE A 71 8.49 -4.21 -9.65
CA PHE A 71 7.94 -3.79 -10.94
C PHE A 71 6.71 -4.61 -11.37
N PRO A 72 5.65 -4.72 -10.53
CA PRO A 72 4.43 -5.38 -10.95
C PRO A 72 3.87 -4.75 -12.23
N GLY A 73 3.03 -5.48 -12.96
CA GLY A 73 2.26 -4.88 -14.05
C GLY A 73 0.99 -4.24 -13.48
N TRP A 74 0.42 -3.27 -14.20
CA TRP A 74 -0.87 -2.68 -13.84
C TRP A 74 -1.95 -3.75 -13.62
N SER A 75 -1.95 -4.79 -14.47
CA SER A 75 -2.87 -5.92 -14.38
C SER A 75 -2.83 -6.65 -13.04
N SER A 76 -1.70 -6.65 -12.32
CA SER A 76 -1.60 -7.25 -10.98
C SER A 76 -2.45 -6.50 -9.95
N PHE A 77 -2.45 -5.17 -10.01
CA PHE A 77 -3.29 -4.34 -9.14
C PHE A 77 -4.75 -4.42 -9.53
N LYS A 78 -5.04 -4.37 -10.84
CA LYS A 78 -6.38 -4.57 -11.37
C LYS A 78 -6.99 -5.90 -10.87
N GLN A 79 -6.22 -6.98 -10.98
CA GLN A 79 -6.66 -8.30 -10.55
C GLN A 79 -6.90 -8.35 -9.04
N ALA A 80 -6.02 -7.77 -8.21
CA ALA A 80 -6.25 -7.70 -6.77
C ALA A 80 -7.58 -7.01 -6.44
N VAL A 81 -7.88 -5.88 -7.08
CA VAL A 81 -9.15 -5.17 -6.91
C VAL A 81 -10.34 -6.02 -7.38
N ASP A 82 -10.26 -6.64 -8.56
CA ASP A 82 -11.33 -7.49 -9.11
C ASP A 82 -11.62 -8.71 -8.20
N ASP A 83 -10.57 -9.29 -7.63
CA ASP A 83 -10.63 -10.43 -6.70
C ASP A 83 -11.06 -10.00 -5.28
N LYS A 84 -11.40 -8.72 -5.08
CA LYS A 84 -11.79 -8.12 -3.80
C LYS A 84 -10.71 -8.31 -2.74
N GLN A 85 -9.46 -8.09 -3.13
CA GLN A 85 -8.29 -8.12 -2.27
C GLN A 85 -7.59 -6.77 -2.26
N MET A 86 -6.95 -6.46 -1.13
CA MET A 86 -6.11 -5.29 -0.99
C MET A 86 -4.72 -5.50 -1.59
N SER A 87 -4.14 -4.40 -2.07
CA SER A 87 -2.72 -4.34 -2.43
C SER A 87 -2.09 -3.02 -1.98
N GLU A 88 -0.76 -2.98 -1.93
CA GLU A 88 0.03 -1.76 -1.70
C GLU A 88 0.80 -1.45 -2.98
N PHE A 89 0.86 -0.19 -3.37
CA PHE A 89 1.80 0.32 -4.36
C PHE A 89 2.82 1.19 -3.63
N ALA A 90 4.11 0.85 -3.77
CA ALA A 90 5.19 1.64 -3.21
C ALA A 90 6.19 2.04 -4.29
N ALA A 91 6.58 3.31 -4.35
CA ALA A 91 7.42 3.82 -5.41
C ALA A 91 8.36 4.95 -4.96
N ASN A 92 9.47 5.10 -5.68
CA ASN A 92 10.39 6.22 -5.56
C ASN A 92 10.27 7.14 -6.77
N LEU A 93 10.16 8.45 -6.55
CA LEU A 93 10.11 9.43 -7.63
C LEU A 93 11.45 9.53 -8.38
N LYS A 94 11.41 9.70 -9.71
CA LYS A 94 12.60 9.96 -10.53
C LYS A 94 13.28 11.29 -10.18
N SER A 95 12.51 12.29 -9.75
CA SER A 95 12.99 13.66 -9.53
C SER A 95 13.94 13.80 -8.34
N ASN A 96 13.66 13.11 -7.24
CA ASN A 96 14.39 13.25 -5.99
C ASN A 96 14.63 11.94 -5.23
N GLY A 97 14.08 10.82 -5.71
CA GLY A 97 14.19 9.52 -5.05
C GLY A 97 13.26 9.31 -3.85
N ASN A 98 12.43 10.29 -3.49
CA ASN A 98 11.51 10.17 -2.36
C ASN A 98 10.58 8.98 -2.56
N GLY A 99 10.50 8.13 -1.52
CA GLY A 99 9.69 6.92 -1.50
C GLY A 99 8.39 7.14 -0.76
N HIS A 100 7.30 6.54 -1.25
CA HIS A 100 6.03 6.46 -0.52
C HIS A 100 5.32 5.14 -0.84
N ALA A 101 4.55 4.63 0.12
CA ALA A 101 3.78 3.39 0.01
C ALA A 101 2.31 3.66 0.34
N MET A 102 1.42 3.25 -0.56
CA MET A 102 0.01 3.64 -0.54
C MET A 102 -0.87 2.44 -0.80
N ALA A 103 -2.01 2.34 -0.10
CA ALA A 103 -2.94 1.23 -0.27
C ALA A 103 -3.77 1.44 -1.54
N VAL A 104 -3.78 0.47 -2.45
CA VAL A 104 -4.59 0.50 -3.66
C VAL A 104 -6.01 0.05 -3.32
N VAL A 105 -6.98 0.90 -3.62
CA VAL A 105 -8.41 0.67 -3.36
C VAL A 105 -9.22 0.52 -4.65
N GLY A 106 -8.64 0.85 -5.80
CA GLY A 106 -9.30 0.80 -7.09
C GLY A 106 -8.35 1.08 -8.24
N TYR A 107 -8.91 1.10 -9.45
CA TYR A 107 -8.19 1.44 -10.67
C TYR A 107 -9.09 2.21 -11.64
N LEU A 108 -8.46 2.95 -12.55
CA LEU A 108 -9.11 3.72 -13.59
C LEU A 108 -8.40 3.51 -14.92
N THR A 109 -9.16 3.57 -16.01
CA THR A 109 -8.63 3.76 -17.36
C THR A 109 -9.10 5.12 -17.85
N LEU A 110 -8.16 6.03 -18.03
CA LEU A 110 -8.38 7.39 -18.52
C LEU A 110 -8.23 7.38 -20.04
N LYS A 111 -9.22 7.92 -20.75
CA LYS A 111 -9.16 8.06 -22.21
C LYS A 111 -8.88 9.52 -22.57
N ASN A 112 -7.86 9.74 -23.38
CA ASN A 112 -7.63 11.04 -24.02
C ASN A 112 -8.44 11.10 -25.30
N ASP A 113 -9.52 11.88 -25.32
CA ASP A 113 -10.40 11.97 -26.50
C ASP A 113 -9.78 12.72 -27.69
N TYR A 114 -8.72 13.50 -27.47
CA TYR A 114 -8.00 14.15 -28.57
C TYR A 114 -7.05 13.18 -29.29
N THR A 115 -6.32 12.34 -28.55
CA THR A 115 -5.35 11.39 -29.13
C THR A 115 -5.91 9.99 -29.33
N GLY A 116 -7.04 9.66 -28.71
CA GLY A 116 -7.61 8.31 -28.64
C GLY A 116 -6.85 7.35 -27.71
N ALA A 117 -5.80 7.80 -27.02
CA ALA A 117 -4.97 6.96 -26.16
C ALA A 117 -5.67 6.65 -24.83
N ASN A 118 -5.44 5.44 -24.30
CA ASN A 118 -5.85 5.04 -22.97
C ASN A 118 -4.64 5.04 -22.02
N TYR A 119 -4.84 5.49 -20.80
CA TYR A 119 -3.85 5.51 -19.73
C TYR A 119 -4.42 4.87 -18.47
N ASN A 120 -3.68 3.95 -17.89
CA ASN A 120 -4.07 3.29 -16.66
C ASN A 120 -3.59 4.07 -15.44
N ALA A 121 -4.44 4.12 -14.42
CA ALA A 121 -4.15 4.72 -13.14
C ALA A 121 -4.64 3.84 -11.98
N LEU A 122 -4.03 4.03 -10.82
CA LEU A 122 -4.45 3.43 -9.55
C LEU A 122 -5.18 4.48 -8.73
N MET A 123 -6.22 4.04 -8.02
CA MET A 123 -6.84 4.83 -6.95
C MET A 123 -6.27 4.35 -5.62
N VAL A 124 -5.72 5.27 -4.84
CA VAL A 124 -5.02 4.93 -3.59
C VAL A 124 -5.51 5.73 -2.40
N CYS A 125 -5.37 5.13 -1.22
CA CYS A 125 -5.36 5.84 0.05
C CYS A 125 -3.88 6.04 0.44
N ASP A 126 -3.46 7.30 0.56
CA ASP A 126 -2.06 7.68 0.76
C ASP A 126 -1.59 7.49 2.22
N GLY A 127 -2.54 7.46 3.16
CA GLY A 127 -2.29 7.31 4.59
C GLY A 127 -1.93 8.61 5.32
N TRP A 128 -1.95 9.76 4.65
CA TRP A 128 -1.73 11.09 5.25
C TRP A 128 -2.96 11.97 5.14
N ASP A 129 -3.63 11.94 3.99
CA ASP A 129 -4.83 12.70 3.70
C ASP A 129 -6.09 11.83 3.77
N ALA A 130 -7.24 12.50 3.89
CA ALA A 130 -8.54 11.83 4.00
C ALA A 130 -9.16 11.47 2.63
N GLU A 131 -8.53 11.90 1.55
CA GLU A 131 -9.07 11.81 0.19
C GLU A 131 -8.41 10.68 -0.61
N LEU A 132 -9.10 10.24 -1.67
CA LEU A 132 -8.53 9.29 -2.60
C LEU A 132 -7.65 10.00 -3.61
N GLU A 133 -6.45 9.48 -3.81
CA GLU A 133 -5.53 9.98 -4.82
C GLU A 133 -5.52 9.11 -6.07
N ILE A 134 -5.24 9.73 -7.22
CA ILE A 134 -5.11 9.04 -8.50
C ILE A 134 -3.64 9.04 -8.91
N LEU A 135 -3.06 7.85 -8.98
CA LEU A 135 -1.67 7.66 -9.39
C LEU A 135 -1.61 7.18 -10.84
N PRO A 136 -0.98 7.95 -11.75
CA PRO A 136 -0.79 7.48 -13.11
C PRO A 136 0.20 6.31 -13.14
N TYR A 137 -0.18 5.21 -13.79
CA TYR A 137 0.66 4.02 -13.89
C TYR A 137 1.57 4.04 -15.12
N ASP A 138 0.98 4.34 -16.29
CA ASP A 138 1.65 4.16 -17.58
C ASP A 138 2.68 5.26 -17.91
N VAL A 139 2.53 6.46 -17.35
CA VAL A 139 3.47 7.59 -17.58
C VAL A 139 4.60 7.65 -16.54
N SER A 140 4.78 6.54 -15.80
CA SER A 140 5.68 6.30 -14.66
C SER A 140 6.68 7.44 -14.34
N PRO A 141 6.31 8.38 -13.46
CA PRO A 141 7.27 9.30 -12.83
C PRO A 141 8.20 8.58 -11.85
N TYR A 142 8.10 7.26 -11.75
CA TYR A 142 8.76 6.43 -10.74
C TYR A 142 10.04 5.81 -11.28
N ARG A 143 11.14 5.93 -10.51
CA ARG A 143 12.42 5.28 -10.83
C ARG A 143 12.39 3.79 -10.48
N PHE A 144 11.74 3.49 -9.36
CA PHE A 144 11.52 2.15 -8.85
C PHE A 144 10.10 2.10 -8.32
N HIS A 145 9.43 0.97 -8.50
CA HIS A 145 8.18 0.69 -7.80
C HIS A 145 8.03 -0.79 -7.52
N SER A 146 7.24 -1.09 -6.51
CA SER A 146 6.93 -2.42 -6.03
C SER A 146 5.46 -2.50 -5.66
N GLY A 147 4.98 -3.73 -5.48
CA GLY A 147 3.65 -3.97 -4.95
C GLY A 147 3.64 -5.09 -3.94
N VAL A 148 2.73 -4.98 -2.98
CA VAL A 148 2.36 -6.06 -2.06
C VAL A 148 0.94 -6.46 -2.35
N PHE A 149 0.69 -7.76 -2.54
CA PHE A 149 -0.61 -8.29 -2.93
C PHE A 149 -1.11 -9.26 -1.88
N CYS A 150 -2.30 -9.02 -1.35
CA CYS A 150 -2.94 -9.91 -0.38
C CYS A 150 -3.86 -10.92 -1.06
N TYR A 151 -4.05 -12.05 -0.38
CA TYR A 151 -4.91 -13.15 -0.79
C TYR A 151 -5.59 -13.73 0.45
N LYS A 152 -6.90 -13.64 0.49
CA LYS A 152 -7.76 -14.35 1.44
C LYS A 152 -8.53 -15.44 0.70
N GLY A 153 -8.42 -16.67 1.21
CA GLY A 153 -9.20 -17.82 0.72
C GLY A 153 -10.64 -17.80 1.20
#